data_AF-A0A416S6T2-F1
#
_entry.id   AF-A0A416S6T2-F1
#
_cell.length_a   1.000
_cell.length_b   1.000
_cell.length_c   1.000
_cell.angle_alpha   90.00
_cell.angle_beta   90.00
_cell.angle_gamma   90.00
#
_symmetry.space_group_name_H-M   'P 1'
#
loop_
_entity.id
_entity.type
_entity.pdbx_description
1 polymer ?
#
loop_
_entity_poly.entity_id
_entity_poly.type
_entity_poly.pdbx_seq_one_letter_code
_entity_poly.pdbx_strand_id
1 'polypeptide(L)'
;MKKEQSVENIGKRVGMQEIFTKIEKQSGYHSSELAGIWELMKQEMINCFQAGKSVDFGEDFGCMKTSLFIPADKFRTKKCTRLQVRFKAGFKLKKLLEIE
;
A
#
# COMPACT_ATOMS: atom_id res chain seq x y z
N MET A 1 15.45 28.12 23.28
CA MET A 1 14.05 27.85 22.92
C MET A 1 14.05 26.89 21.74
N LYS A 2 13.67 25.63 21.96
CA LYS A 2 13.47 24.66 20.87
C LYS A 2 12.04 24.85 20.39
N LYS A 3 11.87 25.22 19.11
CA LYS A 3 10.54 25.30 18.49
C LYS A 3 10.02 23.87 18.34
N GLU A 4 9.00 23.55 19.12
CA GLU A 4 8.17 22.37 18.90
C GLU A 4 7.51 22.53 17.53
N GLN A 5 7.84 21.63 16.60
CA GLN A 5 7.15 21.52 15.33
C GLN A 5 5.77 20.94 15.62
N SER A 6 4.76 21.78 15.39
CA SER A 6 3.34 21.42 15.39
C SER A 6 3.09 20.25 14.45
N VAL A 7 2.59 19.14 15.00
CA VAL A 7 2.07 18.00 14.25
C VAL A 7 0.74 18.41 13.63
N GLU A 8 0.78 19.07 12.47
CA GLU A 8 -0.39 19.30 11.63
C GLU A 8 -0.39 18.31 10.45
N ASN A 9 -1.28 17.30 10.52
CA ASN A 9 -2.17 16.81 9.44
C ASN A 9 -2.48 15.31 9.57
N ILE A 10 -3.57 14.97 10.26
CA ILE A 10 -4.20 13.63 10.19
C ILE A 10 -5.39 13.63 9.19
N GLY A 11 -5.71 14.78 8.57
CA GLY A 11 -6.97 14.94 7.82
C GLY A 11 -6.88 14.98 6.28
N LYS A 12 -5.70 15.11 5.67
CA LYS A 12 -5.61 15.36 4.23
C LYS A 12 -5.43 14.05 3.45
N ARG A 13 -6.40 13.72 2.58
CA ARG A 13 -6.24 12.65 1.59
C ARG A 13 -5.03 12.96 0.71
N VAL A 14 -4.04 12.08 0.71
CA VAL A 14 -2.88 12.17 -0.18
C VAL A 14 -3.23 11.53 -1.52
N GLY A 15 -3.18 12.32 -2.59
CA GLY A 15 -3.41 11.84 -3.97
C GLY A 15 -2.11 11.42 -4.67
N MET A 16 -2.21 10.64 -5.74
CA MET A 16 -1.05 10.18 -6.52
C MET A 16 -0.20 11.33 -7.08
N GLN A 17 -0.83 12.42 -7.54
CA GLN A 17 -0.11 13.59 -8.03
C GLN A 17 0.77 14.23 -6.95
N GLU A 18 0.29 14.26 -5.71
CA GLU A 18 1.07 14.77 -4.58
C GLU A 18 2.28 13.86 -4.28
N ILE A 19 2.09 12.55 -4.38
CA ILE A 19 3.16 11.56 -4.20
C ILE A 19 4.24 11.76 -5.28
N PHE A 20 3.85 11.83 -6.57
CA PHE A 20 4.80 12.03 -7.66
C PHE A 20 5.53 13.37 -7.56
N THR A 21 4.83 14.44 -7.19
CA THR A 21 5.47 15.75 -6.98
C THR A 21 6.52 15.71 -5.85
N LYS A 22 6.28 14.93 -4.79
CA LYS A 22 7.27 14.74 -3.71
C LYS A 22 8.47 13.94 -4.17
N ILE A 23 8.27 12.88 -4.96
CA ILE A 23 9.34 12.04 -5.51
C ILE A 23 10.16 12.81 -6.54
N GLU A 24 9.53 13.58 -7.44
CA GLU A 24 10.19 14.43 -8.44
C GLU A 24 11.20 15.38 -7.78
N LYS A 25 10.81 16.05 -6.70
CA LYS A 25 11.69 16.93 -5.92
C LYS A 25 12.91 16.23 -5.29
N GLN A 26 12.84 14.93 -5.06
CA GLN A 26 13.91 14.15 -4.42
C GLN A 26 14.81 13.42 -5.42
N SER A 27 14.24 12.99 -6.54
CA SER A 27 14.88 12.06 -7.47
C SER A 27 15.26 12.69 -8.81
N GLY A 28 14.68 13.84 -9.15
CA GLY A 28 14.90 14.52 -10.44
C GLY A 28 14.08 13.95 -11.60
N TYR A 29 13.34 12.85 -11.40
CA TYR A 29 12.43 12.31 -12.41
C TYR A 29 11.18 13.17 -12.56
N HIS A 30 10.71 13.34 -13.79
CA HIS A 30 9.48 14.07 -14.03
C HIS A 30 8.26 13.28 -13.56
N SER A 31 7.25 13.98 -13.05
CA SER A 31 5.99 13.36 -12.61
C SER A 31 5.33 12.48 -13.68
N SER A 32 5.48 12.79 -14.97
CA SER A 32 4.97 11.98 -16.08
C SER A 32 5.67 10.61 -16.19
N GLU A 33 6.99 10.57 -15.96
CA GLU A 33 7.78 9.33 -15.97
C GLU A 33 7.42 8.47 -14.76
N LEU A 34 7.30 9.10 -13.58
CA LEU A 34 6.87 8.43 -12.35
C LEU A 34 5.47 7.81 -12.48
N ALA A 35 4.55 8.49 -13.16
CA ALA A 35 3.22 7.96 -13.46
C ALA A 35 3.29 6.73 -14.38
N GLY A 36 4.16 6.75 -15.39
CA GLY A 36 4.38 5.60 -16.27
C GLY A 36 4.97 4.39 -15.53
N ILE A 37 6.00 4.61 -14.71
CA ILE A 37 6.61 3.57 -13.87
C ILE A 37 5.56 2.98 -12.90
N TRP A 38 4.77 3.84 -12.27
CA TRP A 38 3.72 3.40 -11.35
C TRP A 38 2.69 2.50 -12.03
N GLU A 39 2.24 2.83 -13.23
CA GLU A 39 1.25 2.00 -13.92
C GLU A 39 1.81 0.63 -14.29
N LEU A 40 3.08 0.55 -14.70
CA LEU A 40 3.77 -0.73 -14.94
C LEU A 40 3.90 -1.56 -13.65
N MET A 41 4.34 -0.94 -12.55
CA MET A 41 4.43 -1.61 -11.26
C MET A 41 3.08 -2.15 -10.79
N LYS A 42 2.03 -1.34 -10.91
CA LYS A 42 0.66 -1.72 -10.55
C LYS A 42 0.15 -2.88 -11.39
N GLN A 43 0.41 -2.87 -12.70
CA GLN A 43 0.03 -3.97 -13.57
C GLN A 43 0.73 -5.28 -13.17
N GLU A 44 2.03 -5.22 -12.84
CA GLU A 44 2.77 -6.40 -12.41
C GLU A 44 2.30 -6.94 -11.04
N MET A 45 1.92 -6.05 -10.12
CA MET A 45 1.28 -6.45 -8.87
C MET A 45 -0.05 -7.17 -9.12
N ILE A 46 -0.87 -6.68 -10.05
CA ILE A 46 -2.13 -7.33 -10.43
C ILE A 46 -1.86 -8.73 -11.01
N ASN A 47 -0.87 -8.87 -11.90
CA ASN A 47 -0.46 -10.16 -12.47
C ASN A 47 -0.05 -11.14 -11.36
N CYS A 48 0.73 -10.69 -10.38
CA CYS A 48 1.11 -11.48 -9.22
C CYS A 48 -0.12 -11.96 -8.44
N PHE A 49 -1.06 -11.06 -8.15
CA PHE A 49 -2.26 -11.41 -7.38
C PHE A 49 -3.15 -12.40 -8.14
N GLN A 50 -3.35 -12.21 -9.44
CA GLN A 50 -4.13 -13.13 -10.28
C GLN A 50 -3.50 -14.53 -10.34
N ALA A 51 -2.17 -14.61 -10.30
CA ALA A 51 -1.44 -15.87 -10.21
C ALA A 51 -1.42 -16.49 -8.80
N GLY A 52 -2.12 -15.90 -7.82
CA GLY A 52 -2.11 -16.37 -6.43
C GLY A 52 -0.83 -16.05 -5.65
N LYS A 53 0.08 -15.25 -6.23
CA LYS A 53 1.36 -14.88 -5.61
C LYS A 53 1.20 -13.71 -4.66
N SER A 54 2.13 -13.59 -3.72
CA SER A 54 2.24 -12.46 -2.80
C SER A 54 3.35 -11.50 -3.26
N VAL A 55 3.22 -10.23 -2.92
CA VAL A 55 4.23 -9.20 -3.22
C VAL A 55 4.82 -8.72 -1.90
N ASP A 56 6.15 -8.80 -1.78
CA ASP A 56 6.89 -8.33 -0.62
C ASP A 56 7.63 -7.04 -0.95
N PHE A 57 7.38 -5.99 -0.17
CA PHE A 57 8.05 -4.68 -0.28
C PHE A 57 9.17 -4.52 0.76
N GLY A 58 9.51 -5.60 1.48
CA GLY A 58 10.54 -5.62 2.51
C GLY A 58 10.01 -5.29 3.90
N GLU A 59 10.87 -5.49 4.90
CA GLU A 59 10.55 -5.33 6.33
C GLU A 59 10.11 -3.91 6.71
N ASP A 60 10.52 -2.93 5.90
CA ASP A 60 10.31 -1.51 6.16
C ASP A 60 8.88 -1.09 5.86
N PHE A 61 8.27 -1.69 4.83
CA PHE A 61 6.92 -1.35 4.36
C PHE A 61 5.90 -2.45 4.66
N GLY A 62 6.21 -3.70 4.30
CA GLY A 62 5.34 -4.86 4.52
C GLY A 62 5.05 -5.66 3.25
N CYS A 63 4.04 -6.52 3.31
CA CYS A 63 3.71 -7.45 2.23
C CYS A 63 2.22 -7.48 1.91
N MET A 64 1.89 -7.70 0.64
CA MET A 64 0.54 -7.99 0.16
C MET A 64 0.39 -9.50 -0.05
N LYS A 65 -0.41 -10.13 0.81
CA LYS A 65 -0.64 -11.58 0.82
C LYS A 65 -1.91 -11.94 0.10
N THR A 66 -1.78 -12.81 -0.90
CA THR A 66 -2.92 -13.37 -1.61
C THR A 66 -3.40 -14.64 -0.90
N SER A 67 -4.71 -14.78 -0.70
CA SER A 67 -5.32 -15.94 -0.04
C SER A 67 -6.74 -16.19 -0.55
N LEU A 68 -7.24 -17.42 -0.41
CA LEU A 68 -8.63 -17.71 -0.69
C LEU A 68 -9.49 -17.29 0.50
N PHE A 69 -10.49 -16.43 0.26
CA PHE A 69 -11.57 -16.21 1.20
C PHE A 69 -12.59 -17.32 1.02
N ILE A 70 -12.78 -18.13 2.06
CA ILE A 70 -13.84 -19.13 2.13
C ILE A 70 -14.87 -18.63 3.16
N PRO A 71 -16.14 -18.43 2.77
CA PRO A 71 -17.18 -18.04 3.73
C PRO A 71 -17.35 -19.15 4.78
N ALA A 72 -17.46 -18.78 6.05
CA ALA A 72 -17.77 -19.75 7.10
C ALA A 72 -19.25 -20.11 7.05
N ASP A 73 -19.57 -21.41 6.97
CA ASP A 73 -20.94 -21.94 6.82
C ASP A 73 -21.92 -21.48 7.93
N LYS A 74 -21.37 -21.10 9.09
CA LYS A 74 -22.15 -20.66 10.26
C LYS A 74 -22.82 -19.30 10.08
N PHE A 75 -22.30 -18.45 9.19
CA PHE A 75 -22.90 -17.15 8.92
C PHE A 75 -23.59 -17.24 7.57
N ARG A 76 -24.91 -17.07 7.52
CA ARG A 76 -25.72 -16.95 6.28
C ARG A 76 -25.30 -15.72 5.48
N THR A 77 -24.07 -15.70 4.98
CA THR A 77 -23.53 -14.65 4.14
C THR A 77 -23.69 -15.09 2.69
N LYS A 78 -24.21 -14.20 1.83
CA LYS A 78 -24.23 -14.41 0.37
C LYS A 78 -22.84 -14.28 -0.27
N LYS A 79 -21.76 -14.37 0.52
CA LYS A 79 -20.40 -14.13 0.03
C LYS A 79 -19.90 -15.41 -0.61
N CYS A 80 -19.51 -15.34 -1.88
CA CYS A 80 -18.85 -16.44 -2.56
C CYS A 80 -17.38 -16.57 -2.16
N THR A 81 -16.86 -17.77 -2.36
CA THR A 81 -15.42 -18.03 -2.36
C THR A 81 -14.74 -17.12 -3.39
N ARG A 82 -13.70 -16.39 -2.99
CA ARG A 82 -12.98 -15.47 -3.85
C ARG A 82 -11.52 -15.34 -3.45
N LEU A 83 -10.68 -14.95 -4.39
CA LEU A 83 -9.32 -14.54 -4.08
C LEU A 83 -9.37 -13.18 -3.35
N GLN A 84 -8.64 -13.07 -2.24
CA GLN A 84 -8.49 -11.82 -1.50
C GLN A 84 -7.01 -11.48 -1.34
N VAL A 85 -6.70 -10.19 -1.45
CA VAL A 85 -5.38 -9.64 -1.14
C VAL A 85 -5.46 -8.91 0.19
N ARG A 86 -4.55 -9.22 1.12
CA ARG A 86 -4.47 -8.58 2.44
C ARG A 86 -3.11 -7.94 2.61
N PHE A 87 -3.09 -6.70 3.07
CA PHE A 87 -1.85 -6.03 3.44
C PHE A 87 -1.45 -6.38 4.88
N LYS A 88 -0.19 -6.77 5.07
CA LYS A 88 0.45 -6.89 6.38
C LYS A 88 1.57 -5.87 6.45
N ALA A 89 1.37 -4.83 7.25
CA ALA A 89 2.38 -3.79 7.48
C ALA A 89 3.67 -4.39 8.08
N GLY A 90 4.80 -3.88 7.60
CA GLY A 90 6.13 -4.17 8.11
C GLY A 90 6.36 -3.53 9.48
N PHE A 91 7.43 -3.94 10.17
CA PHE A 91 7.71 -3.49 11.53
C PHE A 91 8.02 -1.98 11.58
N LYS A 92 8.81 -1.46 10.63
CA LYS A 92 9.12 -0.01 10.62
C LYS A 92 7.88 0.83 10.33
N LEU A 93 7.04 0.42 9.38
CA LEU A 93 5.78 1.11 9.08
C LEU A 93 4.83 1.12 10.29
N LYS A 94 4.68 -0.02 10.98
CA LYS A 94 3.92 -0.13 12.24
C LYS A 94 4.41 0.86 13.29
N LYS A 95 5.73 0.92 13.49
CA LYS A 95 6.37 1.85 14.45
C LYS A 95 6.14 3.32 14.08
N LEU A 96 6.22 3.66 12.79
CA LEU A 96 5.95 5.03 12.30
C LEU A 96 4.49 5.46 12.47
N LEU A 97 3.56 4.49 12.42
CA LEU A 97 2.13 4.74 12.55
C LEU A 97 1.60 4.53 13.97
N GLU A 98 2.46 4.11 14.90
CA GLU A 98 2.09 3.77 16.29
C GLU A 98 1.00 2.67 16.36
N ILE A 99 1.06 1.69 15.44
CA ILE A 99 0.14 0.55 15.37
C ILE A 99 0.89 -0.72 15.79
N GLU A 100 0.40 -1.41 16.83
CA GLU A 100 0.98 -2.66 17.37
C GLU A 100 0.95 -3.84 16.35
#